data_AF-A0A142BGN5-F1
#
_entry.id   AF-A0A142BGN5-F1
#
_cell.length_a   1.000
_cell.length_b   1.000
_cell.length_c   1.000
_cell.angle_alpha   90.00
_cell.angle_beta   90.00
_cell.angle_gamma   90.00
#
_symmetry.space_group_name_H-M   'P 1'
#
loop_
_entity.id
_entity.type
_entity.pdbx_description
1 polymer ?
#
loop_
_entity_poly.entity_id
_entity_poly.type
_entity_poly.pdbx_seq_one_letter_code
_entity_poly.pdbx_strand_id
1 'polypeptide(L)'
;MEAEEVLLAYAQRWPIEPMFQQMKHEFGCKHLWQQKLRTLLRWMHIKMAGYALLQLLTICQNKSALEVGKIAWRPENTVTAGMLKCPLCWIIPPLRVRRCWNRYEQKLELISEKIHDRPISISPKAA
;
A
#
# COMPACT_ATOMS: atom_id res chain seq x y z
N MET A 1 -32.10 -13.22 -23.92
CA MET A 1 -30.64 -13.28 -23.89
C MET A 1 -30.20 -13.77 -25.25
N GLU A 2 -29.68 -12.86 -26.05
CA GLU A 2 -29.10 -13.19 -27.36
C GLU A 2 -27.75 -13.89 -27.17
N ALA A 3 -27.34 -14.71 -28.13
CA ALA A 3 -26.08 -15.46 -28.04
C ALA A 3 -24.85 -14.55 -27.86
N GLU A 4 -24.89 -13.37 -28.47
CA GLU A 4 -23.85 -12.34 -28.33
C GLU A 4 -23.74 -11.79 -26.90
N GLU A 5 -24.86 -11.58 -26.22
CA GLU A 5 -24.87 -11.10 -24.82
C GLU A 5 -24.20 -12.12 -23.89
N VAL A 6 -24.39 -13.42 -24.14
CA VAL A 6 -23.75 -14.50 -23.38
C VAL A 6 -22.24 -14.48 -23.60
N LEU A 7 -21.77 -14.29 -24.84
CA LEU A 7 -20.34 -14.21 -25.15
C LEU A 7 -19.69 -12.97 -24.53
N LEU A 8 -20.35 -11.80 -24.61
CA LEU A 8 -19.87 -10.57 -24.00
C LEU A 8 -19.82 -10.68 -22.47
N ALA A 9 -20.84 -11.27 -21.85
CA ALA A 9 -20.85 -11.54 -20.42
C ALA A 9 -19.74 -12.51 -20.01
N TYR A 10 -19.49 -13.56 -20.80
CA TYR A 10 -18.41 -14.50 -20.51
C TYR A 10 -17.02 -13.88 -20.69
N ALA A 11 -16.84 -12.97 -21.64
CA ALA A 11 -15.58 -12.24 -21.83
C ALA A 11 -15.19 -11.40 -20.61
N GLN A 12 -16.16 -10.87 -19.85
CA GLN A 12 -15.92 -10.12 -18.61
C GLN A 12 -15.34 -10.97 -17.47
N ARG A 13 -15.30 -12.30 -17.61
CA ARG A 13 -14.65 -13.19 -16.63
C ARG A 13 -13.14 -13.03 -16.63
N TRP A 14 -12.51 -12.91 -17.81
CA TRP A 14 -11.06 -12.99 -17.96
C TRP A 14 -10.25 -11.88 -17.26
N PRO A 15 -10.73 -10.62 -17.15
CA PRO A 15 -10.07 -9.55 -16.43
C PRO A 15 -9.73 -9.83 -14.95
N ILE A 16 -10.31 -10.87 -14.33
CA ILE A 16 -9.96 -11.28 -12.97
C ILE A 16 -8.61 -12.02 -12.89
N GLU A 17 -8.16 -12.63 -13.98
CA GLU A 17 -6.96 -13.48 -13.98
C GLU A 17 -5.67 -12.67 -13.75
N PRO A 18 -5.47 -11.48 -14.37
CA PRO A 18 -4.36 -10.60 -14.03
C PRO A 18 -4.33 -10.22 -12.54
N MET A 19 -5.49 -9.98 -11.92
CA MET A 19 -5.56 -9.69 -10.49
C MET A 19 -5.07 -10.87 -9.66
N PHE A 20 -5.46 -12.10 -9.99
CA PHE A 20 -4.95 -13.30 -9.30
C PHE A 20 -3.47 -13.53 -9.53
N GLN A 21 -2.97 -13.25 -10.73
CA GLN A 21 -1.54 -13.33 -11.05
C GLN A 21 -0.73 -12.37 -10.18
N GLN A 22 -1.16 -11.10 -10.10
CA GLN A 22 -0.54 -10.09 -9.23
C GLN A 22 -0.59 -10.53 -7.76
N MET A 23 -1.73 -11.07 -7.31
CA MET A 23 -1.90 -11.53 -5.94
C MET A 23 -0.95 -12.67 -5.57
N LYS A 24 -0.83 -13.68 -6.44
CA LYS A 24 0.04 -14.84 -6.21
C LYS A 24 1.52 -14.46 -6.26
N HIS A 25 1.92 -13.65 -7.24
CA HIS A 25 3.33 -13.44 -7.58
C HIS A 25 3.87 -12.08 -7.12
N GLU A 26 3.16 -10.98 -7.39
CA GLU A 26 3.65 -9.62 -7.13
C GLU A 26 3.42 -9.18 -5.67
N PHE A 27 2.27 -9.50 -5.08
CA PHE A 27 1.95 -9.10 -3.70
C PHE A 27 2.65 -9.97 -2.66
N GLY A 28 3.35 -11.01 -3.11
CA GLY A 28 4.09 -11.92 -2.27
C GLY A 28 3.20 -12.74 -1.35
N CYS A 29 1.96 -13.05 -1.75
CA CYS A 29 1.10 -13.95 -0.99
C CYS A 29 1.73 -15.35 -0.86
N LYS A 30 2.48 -15.79 -1.88
CA LYS A 30 3.32 -17.00 -1.82
C LYS A 30 4.43 -16.91 -0.74
N HIS A 31 4.87 -15.70 -0.40
CA HIS A 31 5.90 -15.44 0.60
C HIS A 31 5.32 -15.18 2.01
N LEU A 32 3.99 -15.18 2.17
CA LEU A 32 3.35 -15.05 3.49
C LEU A 32 3.48 -16.36 4.25
N TRP A 33 4.58 -16.51 4.98
CA TRP A 33 4.87 -17.71 5.77
C TRP A 33 4.14 -17.70 7.13
N GLN A 34 2.83 -17.51 7.11
CA GLN A 34 1.99 -17.52 8.32
C GLN A 34 1.43 -18.93 8.55
N GLN A 35 1.66 -19.50 9.73
CA GLN A 35 1.22 -20.86 10.05
C GLN A 35 -0.31 -21.01 10.20
N LYS A 36 -1.04 -19.92 10.52
CA LYS A 36 -2.50 -19.94 10.75
C LYS A 36 -3.24 -19.25 9.60
N LEU A 37 -4.26 -19.94 9.05
CA LEU A 37 -5.10 -19.44 7.95
C LEU A 37 -5.75 -18.08 8.25
N ARG A 38 -6.29 -17.89 9.46
CA ARG A 38 -6.92 -16.61 9.86
C ARG A 38 -5.94 -15.45 9.81
N THR A 39 -4.70 -15.67 10.24
CA THR A 39 -3.65 -14.65 10.22
C THR A 39 -3.23 -14.36 8.79
N LEU A 40 -3.07 -15.40 7.96
CA LEU A 40 -2.78 -15.27 6.53
C LEU A 40 -3.84 -14.42 5.82
N LEU A 41 -5.12 -14.73 6.00
CA LEU A 41 -6.23 -14.01 5.39
C LEU A 41 -6.26 -12.54 5.82
N ARG A 42 -6.04 -12.24 7.11
CA ARG A 42 -5.98 -10.84 7.59
C ARG A 42 -4.85 -10.07 6.91
N TRP A 43 -3.65 -10.64 6.85
CA TRP A 43 -2.51 -10.00 6.18
C TRP A 43 -2.73 -9.82 4.69
N MET A 44 -3.34 -10.80 4.04
CA MET A 44 -3.71 -10.73 2.63
C MET A 44 -4.68 -9.58 2.38
N HIS A 45 -5.73 -9.42 3.19
CA HIS A 45 -6.67 -8.30 3.07
C HIS A 45 -5.98 -6.94 3.24
N ILE A 46 -5.10 -6.80 4.23
CA ILE A 46 -4.33 -5.55 4.43
C ILE A 46 -3.46 -5.24 3.21
N LYS A 47 -2.78 -6.26 2.64
CA LYS A 47 -1.95 -6.10 1.43
C LYS A 47 -2.79 -5.71 0.22
N MET A 48 -3.91 -6.39 -0.02
CA MET A 48 -4.84 -6.08 -1.11
C MET A 48 -5.40 -4.67 -0.99
N ALA A 49 -5.83 -4.26 0.21
CA ALA A 49 -6.34 -2.91 0.45
C ALA A 49 -5.27 -1.84 0.17
N GLY A 50 -4.03 -2.06 0.60
CA GLY A 50 -2.93 -1.13 0.33
C GLY A 50 -2.62 -0.99 -1.17
N TYR A 51 -2.71 -2.09 -1.93
CA TYR A 51 -2.52 -2.04 -3.38
C TYR A 51 -3.69 -1.38 -4.12
N ALA A 52 -4.93 -1.71 -3.74
CA ALA A 52 -6.13 -1.08 -4.29
C ALA A 52 -6.13 0.44 -4.05
N LEU A 53 -5.69 0.88 -2.87
CA LEU A 53 -5.51 2.30 -2.55
C LEU A 53 -4.50 2.96 -3.50
N LEU A 54 -3.38 2.29 -3.79
CA LEU A 54 -2.35 2.80 -4.69
C LEU A 54 -2.84 2.90 -6.15
N GLN A 55 -3.59 1.89 -6.61
CA GLN A 55 -4.23 1.92 -7.93
C GLN A 55 -5.26 3.05 -8.03
N LEU A 56 -6.09 3.21 -6.99
CA LEU A 56 -7.08 4.29 -6.93
C LEU A 56 -6.41 5.66 -6.97
N LEU A 57 -5.33 5.87 -6.21
CA LEU A 57 -4.54 7.10 -6.28
C LEU A 57 -3.97 7.36 -7.69
N THR A 58 -3.63 6.29 -8.42
CA THR A 58 -3.11 6.36 -9.79
C THR A 58 -4.21 6.81 -10.76
N ILE A 59 -5.39 6.19 -10.67
CA ILE A 59 -6.55 6.51 -11.49
C ILE A 59 -7.07 7.93 -11.20
N CYS A 60 -7.16 8.30 -9.93
CA CYS A 60 -7.65 9.61 -9.50
C CYS A 60 -6.62 10.74 -9.70
N GLN A 61 -5.39 10.44 -10.11
CA GLN A 61 -4.30 11.41 -10.30
C GLN A 61 -4.23 12.44 -9.16
N ASN A 62 -4.12 11.93 -7.93
CA ASN A 62 -4.19 12.79 -6.74
C ASN A 62 -3.10 13.88 -6.79
N LYS A 63 -3.52 15.15 -6.85
CA LYS A 63 -2.63 16.31 -6.98
C LYS A 63 -1.61 16.39 -5.85
N SER A 64 -2.02 16.17 -4.60
CA SER A 64 -1.13 16.22 -3.44
C SER A 64 -0.03 15.16 -3.50
N ALA A 65 -0.36 13.95 -3.93
CA ALA A 65 0.62 12.88 -4.10
C ALA A 65 1.53 13.14 -5.31
N LEU A 66 1.01 13.72 -6.39
CA LEU A 66 1.79 14.08 -7.58
C LEU A 66 2.80 15.18 -7.30
N GLU A 67 2.42 16.25 -6.59
CA GLU A 67 3.36 17.33 -6.23
C GLU A 67 4.58 16.80 -5.47
N VAL A 68 4.37 15.86 -4.55
CA VAL A 68 5.44 15.23 -3.77
C VAL A 68 6.23 14.20 -4.60
N GLY A 69 5.58 13.52 -5.55
CA GLY A 69 6.16 12.46 -6.37
C GLY A 69 6.76 12.91 -7.71
N LYS A 70 6.79 14.21 -8.02
CA LYS A 70 7.33 14.77 -9.27
C LYS A 70 8.83 14.48 -9.40
N ILE A 71 9.23 13.96 -10.55
CA ILE A 71 10.63 13.66 -10.89
C ILE A 71 10.99 14.52 -12.10
N ALA A 72 12.01 15.37 -11.97
CA ALA A 72 12.33 16.43 -12.94
C ALA A 72 12.55 15.95 -14.39
N TRP A 73 13.09 14.74 -14.58
CA TRP A 73 13.38 14.19 -15.92
C TRP A 73 12.24 13.36 -16.53
N ARG A 74 11.13 13.14 -15.81
CA ARG A 74 10.03 12.27 -16.25
C ARG A 74 8.87 13.09 -16.81
N PRO A 75 8.27 12.70 -17.95
CA PRO A 75 7.10 13.40 -18.51
C PRO A 75 5.89 13.34 -17.57
N GLU A 76 5.16 14.46 -17.46
CA GLU A 76 4.04 14.62 -16.52
C GLU A 76 2.83 13.72 -16.83
N ASN A 77 2.71 13.25 -18.08
CA ASN A 77 1.56 12.45 -18.53
C ASN A 77 1.56 11.00 -18.01
N THR A 78 2.66 10.54 -17.40
CA THR A 78 2.81 9.15 -16.99
C THR A 78 2.75 9.01 -15.47
N VAL A 79 1.54 8.81 -14.94
CA VAL A 79 1.35 8.50 -13.52
C VAL A 79 1.39 6.98 -13.32
N THR A 80 2.40 6.49 -12.60
CA THR A 80 2.51 5.07 -12.25
C THR A 80 2.25 4.85 -10.77
N ALA A 81 1.76 3.65 -10.42
CA ALA A 81 1.58 3.26 -9.02
C ALA A 81 2.88 3.38 -8.21
N GLY A 82 4.04 3.12 -8.83
CA GLY A 82 5.35 3.30 -8.19
C GLY A 82 5.64 4.76 -7.80
N MET A 83 5.27 5.72 -8.64
CA MET A 83 5.45 7.15 -8.34
C MET A 83 4.60 7.61 -7.16
N LEU A 84 3.41 7.04 -6.99
CA LEU A 84 2.50 7.39 -5.90
C LEU A 84 2.82 6.67 -4.59
N LYS A 85 3.60 5.60 -4.64
CA LYS A 85 4.00 4.83 -3.45
C LYS A 85 4.91 5.64 -2.54
N CYS A 86 5.92 6.31 -3.10
CA CYS A 86 6.84 7.17 -2.35
C CYS A 86 6.13 8.30 -1.56
N PRO A 87 5.30 9.15 -2.21
CA PRO A 87 4.57 10.20 -1.52
C PRO A 87 3.51 9.65 -0.56
N LEU A 88 2.90 8.50 -0.84
CA LEU A 88 1.99 7.85 0.11
C LEU A 88 2.69 7.48 1.43
N CYS A 89 3.93 7.00 1.38
CA CYS A 89 4.74 6.72 2.57
C CYS A 89 5.14 8.00 3.35
N TRP A 90 5.07 9.17 2.73
CA TRP A 90 5.34 10.46 3.38
C TRP A 90 4.07 11.05 3.98
N ILE A 91 2.96 10.99 3.23
CA ILE A 91 1.65 11.47 3.67
C ILE A 91 1.12 10.61 4.83
N ILE A 92 1.26 9.28 4.71
CA ILE A 92 0.93 8.33 5.76
C ILE A 92 2.26 7.85 6.36
N PRO A 93 2.70 8.41 7.50
CA PRO A 93 3.94 7.99 8.12
C PRO A 93 3.89 6.49 8.42
N PRO A 94 5.04 5.79 8.36
CA PRO A 94 5.08 4.35 8.59
C PRO A 94 4.60 4.03 10.01
N LEU A 95 3.37 3.51 10.11
CA LEU A 95 2.81 2.98 11.34
C LEU A 95 3.61 1.74 11.73
N ARG A 96 4.54 1.90 12.67
CA ARG A 96 5.25 0.78 13.28
C ARG A 96 4.30 0.08 14.24
N VAL A 97 3.42 -0.77 13.70
CA VAL A 97 2.36 -1.50 14.45
C VAL A 97 2.90 -2.10 15.75
N ARG A 98 4.11 -2.67 15.74
CA ARG A 98 4.74 -3.23 16.96
C ARG A 98 5.08 -2.21 18.04
N ARG A 99 5.46 -0.98 17.67
CA ARG A 99 5.70 0.10 18.64
C ARG A 99 4.41 0.64 19.24
N CYS A 100 3.35 0.64 18.45
CA CYS A 100 2.03 1.09 18.87
C CYS A 100 1.20 -0.01 19.55
N TRP A 101 1.71 -1.23 19.70
CA TRP A 101 0.95 -2.35 20.25
C TRP A 101 1.26 -2.55 21.74
N ASN A 102 0.28 -2.26 22.59
CA ASN A 102 0.37 -2.62 24.01
C ASN A 102 0.03 -4.11 24.16
N ARG A 103 1.02 -4.91 24.59
CA ARG A 103 0.85 -6.36 24.76
C ARG A 103 -0.14 -6.71 25.86
N TYR A 104 -0.17 -5.94 26.94
CA TYR A 104 -0.97 -6.23 28.13
C TYR A 104 -2.45 -5.93 27.90
N GLU A 105 -2.74 -4.79 27.26
CA GLU A 105 -4.12 -4.41 26.93
C GLU A 105 -4.62 -5.01 25.62
N GLN A 106 -3.71 -5.57 24.80
CA GLN A 106 -4.01 -6.05 23.44
C GLN A 106 -4.67 -4.96 22.56
N LYS A 107 -4.28 -3.71 22.76
CA LYS A 107 -4.80 -2.54 22.04
C LYS A 107 -3.68 -1.84 21.28
N LEU A 108 -4.07 -1.21 20.16
CA LEU A 108 -3.21 -0.27 19.45
C LEU A 108 -3.32 1.10 20.12
N GLU A 109 -2.24 1.52 20.76
CA GLU A 109 -2.07 2.87 21.27
C GLU A 109 -1.31 3.66 20.22
N LEU A 110 -2.02 4.59 19.56
CA LEU A 110 -1.35 5.59 18.75
C LEU A 110 -0.60 6.50 19.71
N ILE A 111 0.72 6.34 19.75
CA ILE A 111 1.58 7.30 20.42
C ILE A 111 1.35 8.63 19.70
N SER A 112 0.52 9.48 20.28
CA SER A 112 0.35 10.87 19.86
C SER A 112 1.61 11.65 20.25
N GLU A 113 2.75 11.28 19.68
CA GLU A 113 3.92 12.13 19.72
C GLU A 113 3.62 13.32 18.81
N LYS A 114 3.60 14.52 19.37
CA LYS A 114 3.81 15.76 18.64
C LYS A 114 5.19 15.64 17.95
N ILE A 115 5.25 15.08 16.75
CA ILE A 115 6.51 14.76 16.06
C ILE A 115 7.26 16.03 15.58
N HIS A 116 6.70 17.24 15.77
CA HIS A 116 7.37 18.48 15.34
C HIS A 116 8.40 19.08 16.29
N ASP A 117 8.56 18.59 17.53
CA ASP A 117 9.56 19.14 18.45
C ASP A 117 10.55 18.07 18.92
N ARG A 118 11.59 17.80 18.13
CA ARG A 118 12.84 17.23 18.67
C ARG A 118 14.03 18.02 18.11
N PRO A 119 14.83 18.70 18.95
CA PRO A 119 16.08 19.28 18.49
C PRO A 119 17.04 18.14 18.12
N ILE A 120 17.78 18.35 17.03
CA ILE A 120 18.82 17.44 16.53
C ILE A 120 19.93 17.41 17.59
N SER A 121 19.89 16.46 18.51
CA SER A 121 21.01 16.22 19.43
C SER A 121 22.11 15.49 18.65
N ILE A 122 23.09 16.24 18.18
CA ILE A 122 24.36 15.71 17.70
C ILE A 122 25.14 15.29 18.95
N SER A 123 25.19 14.00 19.28
CA SER A 123 26.17 13.54 20.26
C SER A 123 27.54 13.48 19.58
N PRO A 124 28.62 13.97 20.21
CA PRO A 124 29.95 13.85 19.64
C PRO A 124 30.33 12.37 19.61
N LYS A 125 30.86 11.90 18.46
CA LYS A 125 31.52 10.60 18.37
C LYS A 125 32.75 10.64 19.27
N ALA A 126 32.80 9.77 20.28
CA ALA A 126 34.02 9.53 21.03
C ALA A 126 35.08 8.89 20.12
N ALA A 127 36.31 9.39 20.25
CA ALA A 127 37.51 8.98 19.53
C ALA A 127 37.95 7.55 19.90
#